data_AF-A0A957QYU1-F1
#
_entry.id   AF-A0A957QYU1-F1
#
_cell.length_a   1.000
_cell.length_b   1.000
_cell.length_c   1.000
_cell.angle_alpha   90.00
_cell.angle_beta   90.00
_cell.angle_gamma   90.00
#
_symmetry.space_group_name_H-M   'P 1'
#
loop_
_entity.id
_entity.type
_entity.pdbx_description
1 polymer ?
#
loop_
_entity_poly.entity_id
_entity_poly.type
_entity_poly.pdbx_seq_one_letter_code
_entity_poly.pdbx_strand_id
1 'polypeptide(L)' 'EATDRPVIVYPNSGEQYDPATKRWYGTAEPADFAQASCQWRDLGASVIGGCCRTGPDHIRLIRESLL' A
#
# COMPACT_ATOMS: atom_id res chain seq x y z
N GLU A 1 -13.04 -8.07 -15.62
CA GLU A 1 -14.26 -8.33 -14.84
C GLU A 1 -14.24 -7.48 -13.57
N ALA A 2 -15.40 -7.10 -13.04
CA ALA A 2 -15.55 -6.37 -11.78
C ALA A 2 -16.37 -7.21 -10.78
N THR A 3 -16.29 -6.90 -9.48
CA THR A 3 -16.95 -7.63 -8.39
C THR A 3 -17.68 -6.64 -7.46
N ASP A 4 -18.82 -7.06 -6.91
CA ASP A 4 -19.56 -6.28 -5.90
C ASP A 4 -19.14 -6.61 -4.45
N ARG A 5 -18.23 -7.56 -4.27
CA ARG A 5 -17.69 -7.91 -2.94
C ARG A 5 -16.73 -6.81 -2.45
N PRO A 6 -16.71 -6.51 -1.13
CA PRO A 6 -15.69 -5.64 -0.55
C PRO A 6 -14.28 -6.08 -0.93
N VAL A 7 -13.42 -5.12 -1.26
CA VAL A 7 -12.03 -5.35 -1.71
C VAL A 7 -11.06 -4.90 -0.62
N ILE A 8 -10.06 -5.75 -0.33
CA ILE A 8 -8.95 -5.44 0.58
C ILE A 8 -7.69 -5.21 -0.25
N VAL A 9 -6.98 -4.12 0.02
CA VAL A 9 -5.72 -3.76 -0.65
C VAL A 9 -4.60 -3.63 0.40
N TYR A 10 -3.56 -4.45 0.30
CA TYR A 10 -2.43 -4.47 1.24
C TYR A 10 -1.10 -4.78 0.51
N PRO A 11 -0.56 -3.84 -0.28
CA PRO A 11 0.67 -4.08 -1.03
C PRO A 11 1.92 -4.00 -0.15
N ASN A 12 3.06 -4.38 -0.71
CA ASN A 12 4.38 -4.07 -0.13
C ASN A 12 4.64 -2.56 -0.22
N SER A 13 5.58 -2.04 0.57
CA SER A 13 5.82 -0.59 0.71
C SER A 13 6.21 0.14 -0.58
N GLY A 14 6.70 -0.56 -1.62
CA GLY A 14 7.02 0.02 -2.92
C GLY A 14 8.38 -0.39 -3.45
N GLU A 15 9.24 -0.97 -2.61
CA GLU A 15 10.49 -1.57 -3.03
C GLU A 15 10.26 -2.80 -3.92
N GLN A 16 11.24 -3.08 -4.78
CA GLN A 16 11.26 -4.28 -5.61
C GLN A 16 11.98 -5.41 -4.89
N TYR A 17 11.37 -6.58 -4.84
CA TYR A 17 11.99 -7.78 -4.29
C TYR A 17 12.65 -8.61 -5.40
N ASP A 18 13.94 -8.89 -5.25
CA ASP A 18 14.66 -9.84 -6.08
C ASP A 18 14.68 -11.22 -5.40
N PRO A 19 14.01 -12.24 -5.96
CA PRO A 19 13.98 -13.57 -5.39
C PRO A 19 15.29 -14.35 -5.54
N ALA A 20 16.15 -14.01 -6.52
CA ALA A 20 17.42 -14.69 -6.73
C ALA A 20 18.44 -14.29 -5.66
N THR A 21 18.53 -12.99 -5.35
CA THR A 21 19.43 -12.48 -4.30
C THR A 21 18.77 -12.39 -2.92
N LYS A 22 17.44 -12.57 -2.84
CA LYS A 22 16.63 -12.44 -1.62
C LYS A 22 16.76 -11.07 -0.97
N ARG A 23 16.79 -10.01 -1.78
CA ARG A 23 17.01 -8.63 -1.33
C ARG A 23 15.92 -7.70 -1.86
N TRP A 24 15.73 -6.61 -1.12
CA TRP A 24 14.86 -5.50 -1.50
C TRP A 24 15.71 -4.38 -2.10
N TYR A 25 15.21 -3.75 -3.16
CA TYR A 25 15.85 -2.65 -3.86
C TYR A 25 14.88 -1.48 -4.08
N GLY A 26 15.44 -0.28 -4.10
CA GLY A 26 14.68 0.97 -4.20
C GLY A 26 14.31 1.54 -2.83
N THR A 27 13.65 2.68 -2.87
CA THR A 27 13.13 3.39 -1.71
C THR A 27 11.61 3.35 -1.76
N ALA A 28 11.00 3.24 -0.58
CA ALA A 28 9.58 3.38 -0.41
C ALA A 28 9.34 4.50 0.60
N GLU A 29 8.79 5.61 0.11
CA GLU A 29 8.43 6.72 0.98
C GLU A 29 7.00 6.50 1.49
N PRO A 30 6.77 6.57 2.81
CA PRO A 30 5.43 6.47 3.38
C PRO A 30 4.41 7.44 2.75
N ALA A 31 4.87 8.61 2.27
CA ALA A 31 4.03 9.60 1.60
C ALA A 31 3.49 9.12 0.25
N ASP A 32 4.31 8.46 -0.57
CA ASP A 32 3.90 7.90 -1.85
C ASP A 32 2.85 6.80 -1.66
N PHE A 33 3.04 5.96 -0.64
CA PHE A 33 2.09 4.92 -0.26
C PHE A 33 0.74 5.52 0.17
N ALA A 34 0.77 6.61 0.93
CA ALA A 34 -0.42 7.32 1.35
C ALA A 34 -1.17 7.96 0.16
N GLN A 35 -0.46 8.56 -0.79
CA GLN A 35 -1.06 9.07 -2.02
C GLN A 35 -1.73 7.96 -2.84
N ALA A 36 -1.08 6.80 -2.98
CA ALA A 36 -1.66 5.65 -3.65
C ALA A 36 -2.92 5.13 -2.93
N SER A 37 -2.96 5.20 -1.59
CA SER A 37 -4.13 4.81 -0.81
C SER A 37 -5.39 5.62 -1.14
N CYS A 38 -5.25 6.91 -1.44
CA CYS A 38 -6.37 7.74 -1.90
C CYS A 38 -6.95 7.20 -3.21
N GLN A 39 -6.09 6.82 -4.15
CA GLN A 39 -6.51 6.24 -5.43
C GLN A 39 -7.22 4.89 -5.23
N TRP A 40 -6.70 4.05 -4.33
CA TRP A 40 -7.33 2.76 -4.04
C TRP A 40 -8.72 2.94 -3.41
N ARG A 41 -8.89 3.90 -2.50
CA ARG A 41 -10.20 4.25 -1.94
C ARG A 41 -11.16 4.70 -3.04
N ASP A 42 -10.72 5.59 -3.92
CA ASP A 42 -11.55 6.13 -5.01
C ASP A 42 -11.95 5.03 -6.03
N LEU A 43 -11.16 3.96 -6.12
CA LEU A 43 -11.46 2.75 -6.91
C LEU A 43 -12.30 1.70 -6.16
N GLY A 44 -12.73 1.96 -4.93
CA GLY A 44 -13.64 1.10 -4.17
C GLY A 44 -13.00 0.16 -3.15
N ALA A 45 -11.72 0.35 -2.80
CA ALA A 45 -11.09 -0.42 -1.72
C ALA A 45 -11.82 -0.16 -0.39
N SER A 46 -12.27 -1.24 0.27
CA SER A 46 -13.01 -1.19 1.52
C SER A 46 -12.10 -1.26 2.75
N VAL A 47 -10.94 -1.91 2.61
CA VAL A 47 -9.90 -2.00 3.64
C VAL A 47 -8.55 -1.77 2.98
N ILE A 48 -7.76 -0.86 3.56
CA ILE A 48 -6.42 -0.52 3.07
C ILE A 48 -5.41 -0.75 4.19
N GLY A 49 -4.33 -1.46 3.87
CA GLY A 49 -3.23 -1.74 4.79
C GLY A 49 -1.92 -1.96 4.05
N GLY A 50 -1.01 -2.71 4.65
CA GLY A 50 0.31 -2.98 4.11
C GLY A 50 0.79 -4.41 4.39
N CYS A 51 1.68 -4.92 3.54
CA CYS A 51 2.28 -6.25 3.65
C CYS A 51 3.76 -6.16 4.03
N CYS A 52 4.67 -6.64 3.19
CA CYS A 52 6.09 -6.58 3.49
C CYS A 52 6.58 -5.14 3.49
N ARG A 53 7.47 -4.84 4.44
CA ARG A 53 8.24 -3.58 4.51
C ARG A 53 7.41 -2.32 4.78
N THR A 54 6.09 -2.43 4.88
CA THR A 54 5.23 -1.39 5.44
C THR A 54 5.37 -1.32 6.96
N GLY A 55 5.43 -0.11 7.51
CA GLY A 55 5.59 0.15 8.94
C GLY A 55 4.59 1.19 9.48
N PRO A 56 4.69 1.55 10.77
CA PRO A 56 3.75 2.47 11.42
C PRO A 56 3.56 3.82 10.72
N ASP A 57 4.63 4.40 10.16
CA ASP A 57 4.53 5.68 9.44
C ASP A 57 3.69 5.59 8.16
N HIS A 58 3.69 4.43 7.48
CA HIS A 58 2.81 4.22 6.34
C HIS A 58 1.35 4.25 6.79
N ILE A 59 1.02 3.50 7.85
CA ILE A 59 -0.33 3.43 8.38
C ILE A 59 -0.81 4.79 8.90
N ARG A 60 0.06 5.55 9.56
CA ARG A 60 -0.23 6.90 10.03
C ARG A 60 -0.57 7.83 8.88
N LEU A 61 0.25 7.86 7.83
CA LEU A 61 0.01 8.75 6.67
C LEU A 61 -1.19 8.31 5.83
N ILE A 62 -1.45 7.01 5.67
CA ILE A 62 -2.70 6.52 5.07
C ILE A 62 -3.89 7.08 5.86
N ARG A 63 -3.86 6.95 7.19
CA ARG A 63 -4.94 7.45 8.04
C ARG A 63 -5.12 8.97 7.88
N GLU A 64 -4.05 9.74 7.88
CA GLU A 64 -4.10 11.20 7.71
C GLU A 64 -4.62 11.60 6.31
N SER A 65 -4.31 10.83 5.26
CA SER A 65 -4.69 11.15 3.88
C SER A 65 -6.12 10.74 3.51
N LEU A 66 -6.71 9.80 4.26
CA LEU A 66 -8.06 9.29 4.00
C LEU A 66 -9.15 9.94 4.86
N LEU A 67 -8.78 10.74 5.87
CA LEU A 67 -9.68 11.60 6.64
C LEU A 67 -9.97 12.90 5.88
#